data_AF-A0A966FLN5-F1
#
_entry.id   AF-A0A966FLN5-F1
#
_cell.length_a   1.000
_cell.length_b   1.000
_cell.length_c   1.000
_cell.angle_alpha   90.00
_cell.angle_beta   90.00
_cell.angle_gamma   90.00
#
_symmetry.space_group_name_H-M   'P 1'
#
loop_
_entity.id
_entity.type
_entity.pdbx_description
1 polymer ?
#
loop_
_entity_poly.entity_id
_entity_poly.type
_entity_poly.pdbx_seq_one_letter_code
_entity_poly.pdbx_strand_id
1 'polypeptide(L)' 'MNAELSLNFGKIIRELRKEKNLSQEELGFQSNLHRTYIGMIERGEKNITLENIEKLSKGLDVSMKLVFEKLNKIH' A
#
# COMPACT_ATOMS: atom_id res chain seq x y z
N MET A 1 -12.76 12.05 -6.62
CA MET A 1 -11.62 11.21 -6.18
C MET A 1 -10.36 12.01 -6.44
N ASN A 2 -9.49 12.23 -5.45
CA ASN A 2 -8.21 12.86 -5.75
C ASN A 2 -7.29 11.76 -6.31
N ALA A 3 -7.45 11.51 -7.61
CA ALA A 3 -6.87 10.36 -8.31
C ALA A 3 -5.34 10.30 -8.14
N GLU A 4 -4.71 11.47 -7.99
CA GLU A 4 -3.27 11.61 -7.80
C GLU A 4 -2.81 11.06 -6.44
N LEU A 5 -3.52 11.36 -5.34
CA LEU A 5 -3.14 10.88 -4.00
C LEU A 5 -3.22 9.35 -3.92
N SER A 6 -4.32 8.76 -4.37
CA SER A 6 -4.51 7.30 -4.38
C SER A 6 -3.49 6.60 -5.27
N LEU A 7 -3.15 7.20 -6.43
CA LEU A 7 -2.13 6.66 -7.32
C LEU A 7 -0.72 6.71 -6.71
N ASN A 8 -0.37 7.82 -6.07
CA ASN A 8 0.92 7.98 -5.40
C ASN A 8 1.07 7.02 -4.22
N PHE A 9 0.03 6.89 -3.39
CA PHE A 9 -0.02 5.88 -2.34
C PHE A 9 0.13 4.47 -2.91
N GLY A 10 -0.61 4.13 -3.97
CA GLY A 10 -0.53 2.82 -4.63
C GLY A 10 0.86 2.48 -5.14
N LYS A 11 1.58 3.45 -5.72
CA LYS A 11 2.97 3.30 -6.15
C LYS A 11 3.91 2.99 -4.98
N ILE A 12 3.77 3.68 -3.84
CA ILE A 12 4.58 3.45 -2.64
C ILE A 12 4.36 2.03 -2.11
N ILE A 13 3.11 1.57 -2.02
CA ILE A 13 2.80 0.20 -1.58
C ILE A 13 3.43 -0.83 -2.52
N ARG A 14 3.35 -0.60 -3.84
CA ARG A 14 3.97 -1.48 -4.84
C ARG A 14 5.50 -1.51 -4.73
N GLU A 15 6.13 -0.38 -4.47
CA GLU A 15 7.57 -0.24 -4.27
C GLU A 15 8.01 -1.03 -3.02
N LEU A 16 7.43 -0.73 -1.86
CA LEU A 16 7.72 -1.42 -0.60
C LEU A 16 7.50 -2.94 -0.71
N ARG A 17 6.43 -3.37 -1.38
CA ARG A 17 6.15 -4.79 -1.60
C ARG A 17 7.26 -5.46 -2.40
N LYS A 18 7.74 -4.80 -3.46
CA LYS A 18 8.82 -5.31 -4.30
C LYS A 18 10.16 -5.33 -3.57
N GLU A 19 10.46 -4.31 -2.76
CA GLU A 19 11.66 -4.28 -1.91
C GLU A 19 11.70 -5.47 -0.94
N LYS A 20 10.53 -5.91 -0.45
CA LYS A 20 10.37 -7.09 0.40
C LYS A 20 10.27 -8.41 -0.37
N ASN A 21 10.41 -8.39 -1.71
CA ASN A 21 10.27 -9.54 -2.61
C ASN A 21 8.91 -10.28 -2.50
N LEU A 22 7.84 -9.56 -2.17
CA LEU A 22 6.51 -10.15 -2.01
C LEU A 22 5.71 -10.05 -3.32
N SER A 23 4.96 -11.08 -3.64
CA SER A 23 3.85 -11.04 -4.59
C SER A 23 2.64 -10.32 -3.97
N GLN A 24 1.67 -9.92 -4.80
CA GLN A 24 0.41 -9.35 -4.31
C GLN A 24 -0.38 -10.35 -3.45
N GLU A 25 -0.21 -11.65 -3.70
CA GLU A 25 -0.86 -12.71 -2.94
C GLU A 25 -0.26 -12.83 -1.54
N GLU A 26 1.07 -12.86 -1.45
CA GLU A 26 1.79 -12.88 -0.17
C GLU A 26 1.50 -11.63 0.66
N LEU A 27 1.53 -10.43 0.05
CA LEU A 27 1.17 -9.21 0.78
C LEU A 27 -0.30 -9.24 1.24
N GLY A 28 -1.20 -9.74 0.39
CA GLY A 28 -2.60 -9.91 0.76
C GLY A 28 -2.75 -10.80 2.00
N PHE A 29 -2.11 -11.97 1.98
CA PHE A 29 -2.09 -12.88 3.11
C PHE A 29 -1.53 -12.22 4.39
N GLN A 30 -0.35 -11.60 4.30
CA GLN A 30 0.32 -10.95 5.44
C GLN A 30 -0.46 -9.76 6.01
N SER A 31 -1.21 -9.05 5.16
CA SER A 31 -2.02 -7.89 5.57
C SER A 31 -3.46 -8.27 5.96
N ASN A 32 -3.84 -9.55 5.87
CA ASN A 32 -5.24 -9.99 5.99
C ASN A 32 -6.18 -9.22 5.03
N LEU A 33 -5.76 -9.09 3.77
CA LEU A 33 -6.46 -8.43 2.68
C LEU A 33 -6.50 -9.34 1.45
N HIS A 34 -7.56 -9.25 0.65
CA HIS A 34 -7.63 -10.05 -0.56
C HIS A 34 -6.63 -9.56 -1.62
N ARG A 35 -5.96 -10.49 -2.34
CA ARG A 35 -4.98 -10.18 -3.41
C ARG A 35 -5.51 -9.16 -4.43
N THR A 36 -6.78 -9.27 -4.83
CA THR A 36 -7.39 -8.32 -5.79
C THR A 36 -7.48 -6.91 -5.21
N TYR A 37 -7.72 -6.79 -3.90
CA TYR A 37 -7.75 -5.50 -3.22
C TYR A 37 -6.36 -4.86 -3.17
N ILE A 38 -5.30 -5.66 -2.93
CA ILE A 38 -3.90 -5.19 -3.07
C ILE A 38 -3.67 -4.64 -4.48
N GLY A 39 -4.07 -5.38 -5.52
CA GLY A 39 -3.94 -4.92 -6.90
C GLY A 39 -4.68 -3.62 -7.20
N MET A 40 -5.91 -3.46 -6.67
CA MET A 40 -6.69 -2.22 -6.82
C MET A 40 -6.02 -1.04 -6.12
N ILE A 41 -5.44 -1.25 -4.93
CA ILE A 41 -4.69 -0.23 -4.20
C ILE A 41 -3.47 0.22 -5.00
N GLU A 42 -2.67 -0.72 -5.51
CA GLU A 42 -1.47 -0.39 -6.29
C GLU A 42 -1.76 0.41 -7.57
N ARG A 43 -2.97 0.27 -8.13
CA ARG A 43 -3.43 1.01 -9.30
C ARG A 43 -4.17 2.31 -8.94
N GLY A 44 -4.33 2.62 -7.65
CA GLY A 44 -5.04 3.81 -7.18
C GLY A 44 -6.56 3.76 -7.39
N GLU A 45 -7.15 2.57 -7.59
CA GLU A 45 -8.57 2.37 -7.90
C GLU A 45 -9.48 2.41 -6.65
N LYS A 46 -8.89 2.51 -5.46
CA LYS A 46 -9.61 2.51 -4.18
C LYS A 46 -9.19 3.68 -3.31
N ASN A 47 -10.19 4.27 -2.63
CA ASN A 47 -9.95 5.07 -1.45
C ASN A 47 -9.72 4.12 -0.27
N ILE A 48 -8.55 4.20 0.34
CA ILE A 48 -8.13 3.28 1.41
C ILE A 48 -8.45 3.91 2.78
N THR A 49 -8.91 3.09 3.72
CA THR A 49 -9.12 3.51 5.11
C THR A 49 -7.82 3.45 5.90
N LEU A 50 -7.72 4.21 6.99
CA LEU A 50 -6.56 4.18 7.88
C LEU A 50 -6.29 2.76 8.43
N GLU A 51 -7.34 2.00 8.75
CA GLU A 51 -7.23 0.60 9.19
C GLU A 51 -6.54 -0.29 8.14
N ASN A 52 -6.85 -0.10 6.85
CA ASN A 52 -6.22 -0.87 5.79
C ASN A 52 -4.77 -0.41 5.53
N ILE A 53 -4.46 0.88 5.78
CA ILE A 53 -3.07 1.36 5.77
C ILE A 53 -2.27 0.70 6.91
N GLU A 54 -2.84 0.57 8.10
CA GLU A 54 -2.20 -0.12 9.22
C GLU A 54 -1.94 -1.59 8.89
N LYS A 55 -2.95 -2.29 8.35
CA LYS A 55 -2.83 -3.68 7.90
C LYS A 55 -1.74 -3.87 6.86
N LEU A 56 -1.69 -3.01 5.84
CA LEU A 56 -0.63 -3.04 4.83
C LEU A 56 0.74 -2.78 5.43
N SER A 57 0.86 -1.82 6.34
CA SER A 57 2.13 -1.50 7.00
C SER A 57 2.64 -2.70 7.80
N LYS A 58 1.75 -3.37 8.53
CA LYS A 58 2.05 -4.63 9.23
C LYS A 58 2.46 -5.74 8.26
N GLY A 59 1.70 -5.93 7.18
CA GLY A 59 2.01 -6.96 6.17
C GLY A 59 3.34 -6.70 5.45
N LEU A 60 3.70 -5.44 5.22
CA LEU A 60 4.98 -5.03 4.64
C LEU A 60 6.13 -5.04 5.64
N ASP A 61 5.87 -5.28 6.93
CA ASP A 61 6.85 -5.14 8.01
C ASP A 61 7.57 -3.78 7.96
N VAL A 62 6.74 -2.72 7.98
CA VAL A 62 7.17 -1.32 8.04
C VAL A 62 6.27 -0.52 8.96
N SER A 63 6.75 0.63 9.42
CA SER A 63 5.91 1.57 10.17
C SER A 63 4.99 2.36 9.25
N MET A 64 3.78 2.71 9.73
CA MET A 64 2.91 3.68 9.03
C MET A 64 3.64 5.02 8.78
N LYS A 65 4.51 5.44 9.71
CA LYS A 65 5.34 6.64 9.58
C LYS A 65 6.15 6.61 8.28
N LEU A 66 6.81 5.50 7.96
CA LEU A 66 7.58 5.36 6.72
C LEU A 66 6.70 5.52 5.47
N VAL A 67 5.50 4.92 5.48
CA VAL A 67 4.54 5.03 4.37
C VAL A 67 4.15 6.48 4.13
N PHE A 68 3.83 7.22 5.19
CA PHE A 68 3.48 8.65 5.09
C PHE A 68 4.69 9.54 4.75
N GLU A 69 5.89 9.22 5.25
CA GLU A 69 7.12 9.94 4.87
C GLU A 69 7.42 9.79 3.37
N LYS A 70 7.27 8.59 2.81
CA LYS A 70 7.40 8.38 1.35
C LYS A 70 6.33 9.15 0.58
N LEU A 71 5.12 9.26 1.10
CA LEU A 71 4.03 10.00 0.47
C LEU A 71 4.28 11.51 0.44
N ASN A 72 4.83 12.08 1.51
CA ASN A 72 5.13 13.51 1.62
C ASN A 72 6.30 13.95 0.74
N LYS A 73 7.22 13.05 0.39
CA LYS A 73 8.37 13.32 -0.51
C LYS A 73 7.99 13.49 -1.99
N ILE A 74 6.72 13.25 -2.35
CA ILE A 74 6.22 13.40 -3.72
C ILE A 74 5.79 14.86 -4.00
N HIS A 75 5.67 15.69 -2.97
CA HIS A 75 5.53 17.16 -3.09
C HIS A 75 6.90 17.83 -2.91
#